data_AF-A0A8J8NI13-F1
#
_entry.id   AF-A0A8J8NI13-F1
#
_cell.length_a   1.000
_cell.length_b   1.000
_cell.length_c   1.000
_cell.angle_alpha   90.00
_cell.angle_beta   90.00
_cell.angle_gamma   90.00
#
_symmetry.space_group_name_H-M   'P 1'
#
loop_
_entity.id
_entity.type
_entity.pdbx_description
1 polymer ?
#
loop_
_entity_poly.entity_id
_entity_poly.type
_entity_poly.pdbx_seq_one_letter_code
_entity_poly.pdbx_strand_id
1 'polypeptide(L)'
;MFAKATILISALLSATLAYPLFKQCDSAWGNNQLGTSSVTICKAGCLMSSMSMIINDCHKTIDGKASNPGTLNAWLRGHGGYVSGDLFVWGSVAPFGLSFVGFSSNDADIKNHFNQGHAVILNVNKGGHYVLMTGHSSSGYNAEVVKAGIYKRPAGCSSVLATVQSEAFLE
;
A
#
# COMPACT_ATOMS: atom_id res chain seq x y z
N MET A 1 8.33 16.46 55.85
CA MET A 1 7.45 16.40 54.67
C MET A 1 8.23 15.75 53.54
N PHE A 2 7.90 14.52 53.16
CA PHE A 2 8.47 13.87 51.98
C PHE A 2 7.34 13.66 50.97
N ALA A 3 7.41 14.35 49.83
CA ALA A 3 6.44 14.22 48.76
C ALA A 3 6.62 12.86 48.08
N LYS A 4 5.55 12.05 48.03
CA LYS A 4 5.52 10.80 47.27
C LYS A 4 5.38 11.16 45.79
N ALA A 5 6.42 10.91 44.99
CA ALA A 5 6.36 11.05 43.55
C ALA A 5 5.68 9.81 42.95
N THR A 6 4.45 9.97 42.47
CA THR A 6 3.73 8.92 41.74
C THR A 6 4.18 8.95 40.29
N ILE A 7 5.03 7.99 39.89
CA ILE A 7 5.42 7.80 38.49
C ILE A 7 4.27 7.08 37.77
N LEU A 8 3.52 7.81 36.94
CA LEU A 8 2.56 7.23 36.01
C LEU A 8 3.34 6.62 34.83
N ILE A 9 3.55 5.30 34.87
CA ILE A 9 4.07 4.55 33.72
C ILE A 9 2.91 4.37 32.75
N SER A 10 2.78 5.28 31.78
CA SER A 10 1.90 5.09 30.63
C SER A 10 2.48 3.95 29.79
N ALA A 11 1.92 2.74 29.92
CA ALA A 11 2.17 1.68 28.95
C ALA A 11 1.63 2.17 27.60
N LEU A 12 2.52 2.64 26.72
CA LEU A 12 2.20 2.79 25.30
C LEU A 12 1.88 1.39 24.80
N LEU A 13 0.58 1.09 24.66
CA LEU A 13 0.14 -0.06 23.90
C LEU A 13 0.68 0.17 22.48
N SER A 14 1.75 -0.51 22.12
CA SER A 14 2.21 -0.59 20.73
C SER A 14 1.12 -1.33 19.96
N ALA A 15 0.09 -0.59 19.56
CA ALA A 15 -0.89 -1.08 18.62
C ALA A 15 -0.12 -1.40 17.35
N THR A 16 0.00 -2.69 17.06
CA THR A 16 0.63 -3.19 15.85
C THR A 16 -0.29 -2.80 14.69
N LEU A 17 0.03 -1.69 14.04
CA LEU A 17 -0.72 -1.18 12.89
C LEU A 17 -0.34 -2.02 11.66
N ALA A 18 -1.13 -3.06 11.38
CA ALA A 18 -1.03 -3.81 10.14
C ALA A 18 -1.93 -3.14 9.09
N TYR A 19 -1.44 -3.07 7.85
CA TYR A 19 -2.28 -2.68 6.73
C TYR A 19 -3.51 -3.60 6.65
N PRO A 20 -4.71 -3.08 6.31
CA PRO A 20 -5.84 -3.92 6.01
C PRO A 20 -5.50 -4.77 4.80
N LEU A 21 -5.77 -6.08 4.90
CA LEU A 21 -5.42 -7.00 3.83
C LEU A 21 -6.55 -7.10 2.80
N PHE A 22 -6.25 -6.70 1.56
CA PHE A 22 -7.18 -6.84 0.44
C PHE A 22 -6.64 -7.76 -0.65
N LYS A 23 -7.25 -8.93 -0.79
CA LYS A 23 -6.91 -9.89 -1.86
C LYS A 23 -7.56 -9.47 -3.17
N GLN A 24 -6.81 -9.37 -4.26
CA GLN A 24 -7.38 -8.99 -5.57
C GLN A 24 -8.46 -9.98 -6.07
N CYS A 25 -8.40 -11.24 -5.65
CA CYS A 25 -9.37 -12.30 -5.98
C CYS A 25 -10.44 -12.52 -4.91
N ASP A 26 -10.62 -11.59 -3.97
CA ASP A 26 -11.74 -11.65 -3.03
C ASP A 26 -13.08 -11.66 -3.78
N SER A 27 -14.07 -12.42 -3.32
CA SER A 27 -15.37 -12.54 -4.00
C SER A 27 -16.16 -11.24 -4.04
N ALA A 28 -15.92 -10.30 -3.13
CA ALA A 28 -16.62 -9.02 -3.09
C ALA A 28 -16.29 -8.09 -4.27
N TRP A 29 -15.13 -8.26 -4.91
CA TRP A 29 -14.71 -7.39 -6.02
C TRP A 29 -13.93 -8.09 -7.13
N GLY A 30 -13.45 -9.31 -6.93
CA GLY A 30 -12.54 -10.01 -7.84
C GLY A 30 -13.11 -10.23 -9.24
N ASN A 31 -14.44 -10.26 -9.37
CA ASN A 31 -15.15 -10.38 -10.64
C ASN A 31 -15.42 -9.02 -11.32
N ASN A 32 -15.14 -7.91 -10.65
CA ASN A 32 -15.33 -6.58 -11.25
C ASN A 32 -14.31 -6.39 -12.38
N GLN A 33 -14.75 -5.76 -13.47
CA GLN A 33 -13.88 -5.31 -14.54
C GLN A 33 -12.83 -4.33 -14.01
N LEU A 34 -11.56 -4.53 -14.36
CA LEU A 34 -10.46 -3.64 -13.99
C LEU A 34 -10.30 -2.53 -15.04
N GLY A 35 -10.38 -1.27 -14.60
CA GLY A 35 -10.32 -0.13 -15.52
C GLY A 35 -11.40 -0.20 -16.61
N THR A 36 -10.99 -0.03 -17.86
CA THR A 36 -11.80 -0.23 -19.07
C THR A 36 -11.36 -1.45 -19.89
N SER A 37 -10.49 -2.29 -19.32
CA SER A 37 -9.98 -3.52 -19.97
C SER A 37 -11.03 -4.63 -20.05
N SER A 38 -10.71 -5.74 -20.72
CA SER A 38 -11.54 -6.96 -20.73
C SER A 38 -11.27 -7.90 -19.55
N VAL A 39 -10.34 -7.56 -18.65
CA VAL A 39 -9.95 -8.43 -17.52
C VAL A 39 -10.56 -7.95 -16.20
N THR A 40 -10.53 -8.82 -15.20
CA THR A 40 -11.07 -8.55 -13.87
C THR A 40 -10.01 -8.11 -12.87
N ILE A 41 -10.44 -7.57 -11.73
CA ILE A 41 -9.55 -7.27 -10.59
C ILE A 41 -8.80 -8.53 -10.16
N CYS A 42 -9.43 -9.70 -10.13
CA CYS A 42 -8.73 -10.93 -9.78
C CYS A 42 -7.58 -11.25 -10.76
N LYS A 43 -7.75 -10.96 -12.05
CA LYS A 43 -6.75 -11.31 -13.07
C LYS A 43 -5.53 -10.38 -13.07
N ALA A 44 -5.72 -9.07 -12.84
CA ALA A 44 -4.65 -8.08 -13.01
C ALA A 44 -4.62 -6.96 -11.95
N GLY A 45 -5.49 -6.98 -10.94
CA GLY A 45 -5.70 -5.89 -9.99
C GLY A 45 -4.70 -5.80 -8.83
N CYS A 46 -3.52 -6.42 -8.93
CA CYS A 46 -2.53 -6.50 -7.84
C CYS A 46 -2.08 -5.12 -7.34
N LEU A 47 -1.72 -4.23 -8.27
CA LEU A 47 -1.29 -2.87 -7.97
C LEU A 47 -2.42 -2.05 -7.33
N MET A 48 -3.59 -2.04 -7.96
CA MET A 48 -4.74 -1.28 -7.46
C MET A 48 -5.18 -1.77 -6.08
N SER A 49 -5.17 -3.09 -5.84
CA SER A 49 -5.52 -3.65 -4.53
C SER A 49 -4.51 -3.20 -3.47
N SER A 50 -3.21 -3.20 -3.80
CA SER A 50 -2.15 -2.69 -2.91
C SER A 50 -2.30 -1.19 -2.62
N MET A 51 -2.67 -0.40 -3.61
CA MET A 51 -2.96 1.02 -3.43
C MET A 51 -4.18 1.24 -2.51
N SER A 52 -5.20 0.40 -2.64
CA SER A 52 -6.37 0.47 -1.77
C SER A 52 -6.03 0.21 -0.31
N MET A 53 -5.10 -0.72 -0.03
CA MET A 53 -4.60 -0.97 1.34
C MET A 53 -3.92 0.29 1.91
N ILE A 54 -3.10 0.99 1.12
CA ILE A 54 -2.46 2.25 1.52
C ILE A 54 -3.52 3.31 1.85
N ILE A 55 -4.48 3.54 0.95
CA ILE A 55 -5.51 4.58 1.12
C ILE A 55 -6.36 4.28 2.38
N ASN A 56 -6.70 3.02 2.62
CA ASN A 56 -7.47 2.62 3.79
C ASN A 56 -6.68 2.79 5.10
N ASP A 57 -5.43 2.36 5.15
CA ASP A 57 -4.55 2.53 6.32
C ASP A 57 -4.31 4.01 6.65
N CYS A 58 -4.26 4.86 5.63
CA CYS A 58 -4.19 6.31 5.80
C CYS A 58 -5.52 6.96 6.22
N HIS A 59 -6.55 6.16 6.50
CA HIS A 59 -7.90 6.58 6.86
C HIS A 59 -8.49 7.58 5.85
N LYS A 60 -8.10 7.46 4.59
CA LYS A 60 -8.64 8.27 3.49
C LYS A 60 -9.89 7.59 2.95
N THR A 61 -10.87 8.42 2.59
CA THR A 61 -12.15 7.94 2.07
C THR A 61 -12.28 8.18 0.58
N ILE A 62 -13.01 7.30 -0.10
CA ILE A 62 -13.41 7.42 -1.49
C ILE A 62 -14.92 7.71 -1.48
N ASP A 63 -15.30 8.94 -1.83
CA ASP A 63 -16.68 9.44 -1.75
C ASP A 63 -17.35 9.16 -0.40
N GLY A 64 -16.63 9.42 0.70
CA GLY A 64 -17.08 9.19 2.07
C GLY A 64 -17.10 7.73 2.52
N LYS A 65 -16.65 6.78 1.69
CA LYS A 65 -16.54 5.35 2.03
C LYS A 65 -15.09 4.96 2.32
N ALA A 66 -14.89 3.96 3.18
CA ALA A 66 -13.57 3.36 3.37
C ALA A 66 -13.07 2.75 2.04
N SER A 67 -11.78 2.89 1.76
CA SER A 67 -11.17 2.32 0.56
C SER A 67 -11.13 0.79 0.62
N ASN A 68 -11.51 0.15 -0.47
CA ASN A 68 -11.29 -1.26 -0.77
C ASN A 68 -11.12 -1.40 -2.30
N PRO A 69 -10.68 -2.56 -2.83
CA PRO A 69 -10.40 -2.67 -4.25
C PRO A 69 -11.62 -2.40 -5.15
N GLY A 70 -12.83 -2.73 -4.67
CA GLY A 70 -14.06 -2.43 -5.39
C GLY A 70 -14.34 -0.92 -5.51
N THR A 71 -14.29 -0.20 -4.39
CA THR A 71 -14.55 1.25 -4.31
C THR A 71 -13.47 2.05 -5.04
N LEU A 72 -12.19 1.70 -4.85
CA LEU A 72 -11.09 2.37 -5.54
C LEU A 72 -11.15 2.16 -7.04
N ASN A 73 -11.32 0.91 -7.50
CA ASN A 73 -11.42 0.64 -8.93
C ASN A 73 -12.61 1.39 -9.57
N ALA A 74 -13.77 1.38 -8.92
CA ALA A 74 -14.95 2.10 -9.43
C ALA A 74 -14.68 3.61 -9.55
N TRP A 75 -14.03 4.21 -8.56
CA TRP A 75 -13.69 5.63 -8.58
C TRP A 75 -12.68 5.96 -9.68
N LEU A 76 -11.58 5.21 -9.76
CA LEU A 76 -10.50 5.41 -10.74
C LEU A 76 -11.01 5.33 -12.19
N ARG A 77 -11.97 4.44 -12.48
CA ARG A 77 -12.60 4.32 -13.81
C ARG A 77 -13.27 5.61 -14.26
N GLY A 78 -13.81 6.40 -13.34
CA GLY A 78 -14.48 7.68 -13.63
C GLY A 78 -13.58 8.92 -13.57
N HIS A 79 -12.34 8.78 -13.08
CA HIS A 79 -11.49 9.93 -12.71
C HIS A 79 -10.08 9.87 -13.32
N GLY A 80 -9.94 9.22 -14.49
CA GLY A 80 -8.65 9.15 -15.18
C GLY A 80 -7.59 8.32 -14.44
N GLY A 81 -8.02 7.37 -13.62
CA GLY A 81 -7.13 6.48 -12.87
C GLY A 81 -6.48 5.39 -13.71
N TYR A 82 -6.92 5.22 -14.96
CA TYR A 82 -6.38 4.25 -15.90
C TYR A 82 -6.20 4.82 -17.31
N VAL A 83 -5.21 4.30 -18.02
CA VAL A 83 -5.00 4.49 -19.46
C VAL A 83 -4.87 3.13 -20.15
N SER A 84 -5.10 3.09 -21.46
CA SER A 84 -4.94 1.88 -22.28
C SER A 84 -5.64 0.62 -21.72
N GLY A 85 -6.83 0.79 -21.13
CA GLY A 85 -7.57 -0.29 -20.46
C GLY A 85 -7.39 -0.23 -18.95
N ASP A 86 -6.30 -0.78 -18.44
CA ASP A 86 -6.06 -1.00 -17.01
C ASP A 86 -4.68 -0.53 -16.52
N LEU A 87 -3.92 0.21 -17.33
CA LEU A 87 -2.64 0.77 -16.88
C LEU A 87 -2.90 1.87 -15.85
N PHE A 88 -2.49 1.62 -14.61
CA PHE A 88 -2.67 2.54 -13.50
C PHE A 88 -1.93 3.86 -13.72
N VAL A 89 -2.64 4.97 -13.54
CA VAL A 89 -2.05 6.32 -13.58
C VAL A 89 -1.57 6.66 -12.17
N TRP A 90 -0.26 6.62 -11.93
CA TRP A 90 0.32 6.79 -10.58
C TRP A 90 -0.10 8.08 -9.87
N GLY A 91 -0.23 9.19 -10.60
CA GLY A 91 -0.68 10.47 -10.06
C GLY A 91 -2.17 10.53 -9.66
N SER A 92 -2.97 9.53 -10.04
CA SER A 92 -4.42 9.51 -9.76
C SER A 92 -4.77 9.37 -8.28
N VAL A 93 -3.77 9.17 -7.42
CA VAL A 93 -3.92 9.12 -5.95
C VAL A 93 -3.93 10.50 -5.28
N ALA A 94 -3.59 11.56 -6.02
CA ALA A 94 -3.54 12.93 -5.51
C ALA A 94 -4.83 13.41 -4.81
N PRO A 95 -6.04 13.09 -5.31
CA PRO A 95 -7.29 13.44 -4.65
C PRO A 95 -7.48 12.83 -3.26
N PHE A 96 -6.74 11.76 -2.92
CA PHE A 96 -6.73 11.16 -1.60
C PHE A 96 -5.69 11.79 -0.65
N GLY A 97 -5.02 12.86 -1.08
CA GLY A 97 -3.94 13.52 -0.33
C GLY A 97 -2.63 12.74 -0.33
N LEU A 98 -2.43 11.88 -1.32
CA LEU A 98 -1.20 11.10 -1.52
C LEU A 98 -0.43 11.65 -2.72
N SER A 99 0.90 11.69 -2.64
CA SER A 99 1.74 12.05 -3.78
C SER A 99 2.57 10.86 -4.26
N PHE A 100 2.53 10.58 -5.56
CA PHE A 100 3.48 9.66 -6.17
C PHE A 100 4.84 10.33 -6.29
N VAL A 101 5.87 9.75 -5.66
CA VAL A 101 7.21 10.35 -5.59
C VAL A 101 8.20 9.78 -6.61
N GLY A 102 7.77 8.81 -7.41
CA GLY A 102 8.56 8.26 -8.50
C GLY A 102 8.85 6.78 -8.36
N PHE A 103 9.82 6.34 -9.16
CA PHE A 103 10.26 4.97 -9.23
C PHE A 103 11.70 4.83 -8.73
N SER A 104 12.01 3.73 -8.03
CA SER A 104 13.38 3.37 -7.67
C SER A 104 13.69 1.89 -7.92
N SER A 105 14.89 1.60 -8.41
CA SER A 105 15.47 0.24 -8.49
C SER A 105 16.60 0.04 -7.49
N ASN A 106 16.97 1.07 -6.72
CA ASN A 106 18.08 1.01 -5.78
C ASN A 106 17.58 0.54 -4.41
N ASP A 107 18.12 -0.57 -3.92
CA ASP A 107 17.67 -1.18 -2.65
C ASP A 107 17.80 -0.24 -1.45
N ALA A 108 18.92 0.48 -1.34
CA ALA A 108 19.14 1.40 -0.25
C ALA A 108 18.16 2.58 -0.29
N ASP A 109 17.87 3.09 -1.48
CA ASP A 109 16.90 4.15 -1.69
C ASP A 109 15.46 3.72 -1.34
N ILE A 110 15.06 2.51 -1.76
CA ILE A 110 13.77 1.90 -1.41
C ILE A 110 13.61 1.80 0.12
N LYS A 111 14.62 1.25 0.81
CA LYS A 111 14.64 1.13 2.27
C LYS A 111 14.62 2.49 2.94
N ASN A 112 15.35 3.48 2.40
CA ASN A 112 15.36 4.84 2.93
C ASN A 112 13.98 5.50 2.83
N HIS A 113 13.30 5.38 1.70
CA HIS A 113 11.94 5.89 1.55
C HIS A 113 10.95 5.21 2.50
N PHE A 114 11.03 3.88 2.65
CA PHE A 114 10.23 3.16 3.64
C PHE A 114 10.49 3.70 5.06
N ASN A 115 11.77 3.86 5.43
CA ASN A 115 12.18 4.40 6.74
C ASN A 115 11.73 5.86 6.96
N GLN A 116 11.57 6.65 5.89
CA GLN A 116 11.17 8.05 5.95
C GLN A 116 9.68 8.28 6.19
N GLY A 117 8.81 7.29 6.00
CA GLY A 117 7.38 7.56 6.00
C GLY A 117 6.61 6.99 4.82
N HIS A 118 7.29 6.62 3.74
CA HIS A 118 6.59 6.44 2.47
C HIS A 118 5.97 5.06 2.38
N ALA A 119 4.75 4.99 1.85
CA ALA A 119 4.21 3.71 1.41
C ALA A 119 4.97 3.26 0.17
N VAL A 120 5.43 2.01 0.14
CA VAL A 120 6.25 1.46 -0.95
C VAL A 120 5.51 0.32 -1.63
N ILE A 121 5.33 0.44 -2.94
CA ILE A 121 4.83 -0.64 -3.80
C ILE A 121 6.01 -1.31 -4.50
N LEU A 122 6.20 -2.60 -4.25
CA LEU A 122 7.23 -3.40 -4.90
C LEU A 122 6.70 -4.01 -6.18
N ASN A 123 7.47 -3.88 -7.26
CA ASN A 123 7.28 -4.66 -8.48
C ASN A 123 8.16 -5.92 -8.43
N VAL A 124 7.52 -7.08 -8.44
CA VAL A 124 8.14 -8.40 -8.28
C VAL A 124 7.84 -9.30 -9.48
N ASN A 125 8.38 -10.53 -9.49
CA ASN A 125 8.17 -11.50 -10.58
C ASN A 125 8.55 -10.93 -11.97
N LYS A 126 9.68 -10.21 -12.05
CA LYS A 126 10.19 -9.61 -13.30
C LYS A 126 9.19 -8.67 -14.00
N GLY A 127 8.42 -7.88 -13.24
CA GLY A 127 7.42 -6.97 -13.81
C GLY A 127 5.98 -7.48 -13.72
N GLY A 128 5.78 -8.75 -13.36
CA GLY A 128 4.47 -9.41 -13.48
C GLY A 128 3.54 -9.23 -12.29
N HIS A 129 4.00 -8.69 -11.16
CA HIS A 129 3.17 -8.56 -9.97
C HIS A 129 3.58 -7.36 -9.11
N TYR A 130 2.59 -6.77 -8.42
CA TYR A 130 2.79 -5.64 -7.52
C TYR A 130 2.26 -5.97 -6.12
N VAL A 131 3.04 -5.63 -5.10
CA VAL A 131 2.72 -5.90 -3.70
C VAL A 131 3.05 -4.69 -2.83
N LEU A 132 2.32 -4.52 -1.73
CA LEU A 132 2.63 -3.53 -0.71
C LEU A 132 3.77 -4.04 0.19
N MET A 133 4.82 -3.24 0.31
CA MET A 133 5.90 -3.47 1.26
C MET A 133 5.39 -3.20 2.68
N THR A 134 5.60 -4.14 3.58
CA THR A 134 5.21 -4.02 4.99
C THR A 134 6.41 -3.88 5.93
N GLY A 135 7.61 -4.25 5.47
CA GLY A 135 8.86 -4.04 6.21
C GLY A 135 10.10 -4.41 5.39
N HIS A 136 11.28 -4.34 6.01
CA HIS A 136 12.53 -4.82 5.42
C HIS A 136 13.51 -5.33 6.46
N SER A 137 14.51 -6.08 5.99
CA SER A 137 15.69 -6.51 6.73
C SER A 137 16.95 -6.03 5.99
N SER A 138 18.13 -6.36 6.54
CA SER A 138 19.39 -6.18 5.82
C SER A 138 19.49 -7.05 4.55
N SER A 139 18.88 -8.24 4.54
CA SER A 139 18.94 -9.22 3.46
C SER A 139 17.88 -9.03 2.36
N GLY A 140 16.77 -8.34 2.65
CA GLY A 140 15.67 -8.24 1.69
C GLY A 140 14.48 -7.42 2.19
N TYR A 141 13.32 -7.63 1.57
CA TYR A 141 12.07 -6.96 1.94
C TYR A 141 11.07 -7.96 2.50
N ASN A 142 10.28 -7.50 3.47
CA ASN A 142 9.03 -8.14 3.81
C ASN A 142 7.95 -7.51 2.94
N ALA A 143 7.41 -8.29 2.00
CA ALA A 143 6.25 -7.89 1.22
C ALA A 143 5.13 -8.87 1.47
N GLU A 144 3.96 -8.38 1.84
CA GLU A 144 2.81 -9.25 2.01
C GLU A 144 2.13 -9.52 0.66
N VAL A 145 2.26 -10.76 0.20
CA VAL A 145 1.09 -11.52 -0.24
C VAL A 145 0.54 -12.25 0.99
N VAL A 146 -0.24 -11.55 1.83
CA VAL A 146 -1.07 -12.13 2.89
C VAL A 146 -0.33 -13.05 3.88
N LYS A 147 0.34 -12.50 4.90
CA LYS A 147 0.54 -13.19 6.18
C LYS A 147 0.74 -12.16 7.27
N ALA A 148 -0.30 -12.01 8.10
CA ALA A 148 -0.34 -11.17 9.29
C ALA A 148 0.98 -11.20 10.07
N GLY A 149 1.83 -10.22 9.80
CA GLY A 149 3.09 -10.00 10.48
C GLY A 149 3.15 -8.58 11.02
N ILE A 150 3.60 -8.46 12.26
CA ILE A 150 3.76 -7.19 12.95
C ILE A 150 4.99 -6.49 12.36
N TYR A 151 4.77 -5.43 11.57
CA TYR A 151 5.87 -4.64 11.02
C TYR A 151 5.69 -3.13 11.31
N LYS A 152 6.84 -2.47 11.44
CA LYS A 152 6.98 -1.10 11.94
C LYS A 152 6.50 -0.12 10.85
N ARG A 153 5.26 0.36 11.00
CA ARG A 153 4.61 1.35 10.13
C ARG A 153 5.40 2.68 10.13
N PRO A 154 5.60 3.32 8.97
CA PRO A 154 6.05 4.71 8.93
C PRO A 154 4.92 5.64 9.42
N ALA A 155 5.23 6.65 10.25
CA ALA A 155 4.21 7.52 10.86
C ALA A 155 3.52 8.51 9.89
N GLY A 156 3.98 8.59 8.63
CA GLY A 156 3.48 9.53 7.62
C GLY A 156 2.61 8.85 6.57
N CYS A 157 1.51 9.50 6.18
CA CYS A 157 0.51 8.96 5.24
C CYS A 157 0.25 9.95 4.09
N SER A 158 1.32 10.48 3.51
CA SER A 158 1.28 11.57 2.51
C SER A 158 1.96 11.26 1.18
N SER A 159 2.76 10.19 1.10
CA SER A 159 3.55 9.87 -0.10
C SER A 159 3.61 8.37 -0.39
N VAL A 160 3.56 8.06 -1.68
CA VAL A 160 3.67 6.70 -2.23
C VAL A 160 4.85 6.65 -3.20
N LEU A 161 5.77 5.71 -2.95
CA LEU A 161 6.85 5.34 -3.86
C LEU A 161 6.49 4.02 -4.55
N ALA A 162 6.84 3.88 -5.82
CA ALA A 162 6.84 2.60 -6.51
C ALA A 162 8.27 2.14 -6.81
N THR A 163 8.47 0.83 -6.98
CA THR A 163 9.77 0.31 -7.44
C THR A 163 9.71 -0.11 -8.90
N VAL A 164 10.84 0.05 -9.61
CA VAL A 164 11.01 -0.35 -11.03
C VAL A 164 11.71 -1.70 -11.11
N GLN A 165 11.09 -2.73 -10.52
CA GLN A 165 11.62 -4.10 -10.40
C GLN A 165 12.61 -4.23 -9.24
N SER A 166 12.14 -4.78 -8.13
CA SER A 166 13.05 -5.31 -7.12
C SER A 166 13.37 -6.75 -7.45
N GLU A 167 14.64 -7.07 -7.72
CA GLU A 167 15.12 -8.46 -7.72
C GLU A 167 15.17 -9.06 -6.30
N ALA A 168 14.73 -8.29 -5.29
CA ALA A 168 14.69 -8.71 -3.91
C ALA A 168 13.84 -9.95 -3.76
N PHE A 169 14.52 -11.02 -3.35
CA PHE A 169 13.92 -12.25 -2.89
C PHE A 169 12.95 -11.90 -1.76
N LEU A 170 11.67 -12.25 -1.94
CA LEU A 170 10.73 -12.33 -0.83
C LEU A 170 11.21 -13.52 0.02
N GLU A 171 11.87 -13.24 1.14
CA GLU A 171 12.25 -14.26 2.14
C GLU A 171 11.04 -14.67 3.00
#